data_AF-A0A369H1Z0-F1
#
_entry.id   AF-A0A369H1Z0-F1
#
_cell.length_a   1.000
_cell.length_b   1.000
_cell.length_c   1.000
_cell.angle_alpha   90.00
_cell.angle_beta   90.00
_cell.angle_gamma   90.00
#
_symmetry.space_group_name_H-M   'P 1'
#
loop_
_entity.id
_entity.type
_entity.pdbx_description
1 polymer ?
#
loop_
_entity_poly.entity_id
_entity_poly.type
_entity_poly.pdbx_seq_one_letter_code
_entity_poly.pdbx_strand_id
1 'polypeptide(L)'
;MTSEAREQNAGKRPNSRTRPNTPLRASSRSSFHDSIRGAEEADGSLPLNIFEPAFAELSDAMADLEANMMHFQLMHESLARFSESFASFLYGLNMNAFCVDFPQGPLPESFRRERQQDGIQARDAPRQDHEAEATFM
;
A
#
# COMPACT_ATOMS: atom_id res chain seq x y z
N MET A 1 -7.74 27.52 49.01
CA MET A 1 -7.96 28.77 48.26
C MET A 1 -6.64 29.08 47.55
N THR A 2 -6.48 29.14 46.23
CA THR A 2 -7.35 28.98 45.02
C THR A 2 -6.39 28.80 43.81
N SER A 3 -6.67 28.06 42.74
CA SER A 3 -7.76 27.14 42.36
C SER A 3 -7.29 26.26 41.17
N GLU A 4 -8.09 25.28 40.75
CA GLU A 4 -7.84 24.48 39.54
C GLU A 4 -8.06 25.30 38.25
N ALA A 5 -7.19 25.12 37.25
CA ALA A 5 -7.46 25.53 35.86
C ALA A 5 -6.46 24.90 34.86
N ARG A 6 -6.77 23.72 34.30
CA ARG A 6 -6.34 23.39 32.92
C ARG A 6 -7.23 22.35 32.24
N GLU A 7 -8.38 22.82 31.81
CA GLU A 7 -9.21 22.15 30.81
C GLU A 7 -8.65 22.40 29.39
N GLN A 8 -9.17 21.68 28.39
CA GLN A 8 -8.81 21.69 26.95
C GLN A 8 -7.51 20.93 26.62
N ASN A 9 -7.43 20.15 25.53
CA ASN A 9 -8.22 20.17 24.30
C ASN A 9 -8.47 18.74 23.76
N ALA A 10 -9.64 18.49 23.18
CA ALA A 10 -10.04 17.18 22.67
C ALA A 10 -9.24 16.77 21.42
N GLY A 11 -8.58 15.61 21.49
CA GLY A 11 -7.82 15.02 20.38
C GLY A 11 -8.69 14.57 19.21
N LYS A 12 -9.07 15.51 18.34
CA LYS A 12 -9.75 15.23 17.06
C LYS A 12 -8.80 14.51 16.11
N ARG A 13 -8.86 13.17 16.10
CA ARG A 13 -8.15 12.32 15.11
C ARG A 13 -8.70 12.63 13.71
N PRO A 14 -7.86 12.99 12.71
CA PRO A 14 -8.35 13.27 11.37
C PRO A 14 -8.89 12.00 10.71
N ASN A 15 -10.04 12.15 10.04
CA ASN A 15 -10.80 11.06 9.45
C ASN A 15 -10.00 10.32 8.36
N SER A 16 -9.97 8.99 8.42
CA SER A 16 -9.31 8.16 7.40
C SER A 16 -10.08 8.27 6.09
N ARG A 17 -9.55 9.02 5.12
CA ARG A 17 -10.11 9.13 3.77
C ARG A 17 -9.82 7.85 2.99
N THR A 18 -10.68 6.85 3.16
CA THR A 18 -10.86 5.76 2.20
C THR A 18 -11.30 6.33 0.86
N ARG A 19 -10.34 6.64 -0.02
CA ARG A 19 -10.59 7.02 -1.41
C ARG A 19 -10.64 5.73 -2.25
N PRO A 20 -11.82 5.25 -2.67
CA PRO A 20 -11.88 4.10 -3.56
C PRO A 20 -11.22 4.45 -4.90
N ASN A 21 -10.16 3.72 -5.22
CA ASN A 21 -9.73 3.51 -6.61
C ASN A 21 -10.75 2.55 -7.24
N THR A 22 -11.78 3.13 -7.86
CA THR A 22 -12.59 2.54 -8.94
C THR A 22 -13.44 3.68 -9.51
N PRO A 23 -13.55 3.82 -10.85
CA PRO A 23 -14.38 4.87 -11.43
C PRO A 23 -15.86 4.58 -11.13
N LEU A 24 -16.45 5.38 -10.25
CA LEU A 24 -17.90 5.44 -10.07
C LEU A 24 -18.52 5.96 -11.37
N ARG A 25 -18.98 5.03 -12.20
CA ARG A 25 -19.64 5.28 -13.48
C ARG A 25 -21.01 5.94 -13.25
N ALA A 26 -21.00 7.25 -13.03
CA ALA A 26 -22.22 8.05 -12.93
C ALA A 26 -22.99 8.04 -14.26
N SER A 27 -24.31 8.10 -14.17
CA SER A 27 -25.23 7.96 -15.30
C SER A 27 -25.12 9.09 -16.32
N SER A 28 -24.99 8.72 -17.61
CA SER A 28 -25.49 9.47 -18.77
C SER A 28 -25.63 8.53 -19.99
N ARG A 29 -26.44 7.47 -19.85
CA ARG A 29 -26.66 6.47 -20.90
C ARG A 29 -28.10 6.45 -21.43
N SER A 30 -28.82 7.57 -21.33
CA SER A 30 -30.25 7.68 -21.63
C SER A 30 -30.66 8.95 -22.40
N SER A 31 -29.75 9.56 -23.18
CA SER A 31 -30.03 10.77 -23.98
C SER A 31 -29.65 10.63 -25.46
N PHE A 32 -29.60 9.40 -26.00
CA PHE A 32 -29.18 9.12 -27.38
C PHE A 32 -30.32 8.86 -28.38
N HIS A 33 -31.58 8.82 -27.93
CA HIS A 33 -32.73 8.52 -28.81
C HIS A 33 -33.67 9.70 -29.10
N ASP A 34 -33.56 10.81 -28.36
CA ASP A 34 -34.46 11.95 -28.51
C ASP A 34 -33.98 12.92 -29.61
N SER A 35 -32.66 13.21 -29.64
CA SER A 35 -32.05 14.14 -30.61
C SER A 35 -32.13 13.72 -32.07
N ILE A 36 -32.43 12.44 -32.37
CA ILE A 36 -32.58 11.94 -33.76
C ILE A 36 -33.88 12.46 -34.39
N ARG A 37 -34.93 12.75 -33.59
CA ARG A 37 -36.24 13.17 -34.09
C ARG A 37 -36.34 14.65 -34.48
N GLY A 38 -35.35 15.46 -34.12
CA GLY A 38 -35.28 16.88 -34.50
C GLY A 38 -34.43 17.15 -35.75
N ALA A 39 -33.84 16.12 -36.37
CA ALA A 39 -32.86 16.28 -37.44
C ALA A 39 -33.45 16.31 -38.86
N GLU A 40 -34.76 16.12 -39.04
CA GLU A 40 -35.40 16.07 -40.37
C GLU A 40 -35.65 17.47 -40.98
N GLU A 41 -35.41 18.57 -40.25
CA GLU A 41 -35.74 19.94 -40.70
C GLU A 41 -34.52 20.87 -40.92
N ALA A 42 -33.29 20.34 -40.82
CA ALA A 42 -32.06 21.14 -40.94
C ALA A 42 -31.19 20.74 -42.15
N ASP A 43 -31.27 21.58 -43.18
CA ASP A 43 -30.46 21.66 -44.40
C ASP A 43 -29.01 21.13 -44.35
N GLY A 44 -28.71 20.21 -45.28
CA GLY A 44 -27.47 20.21 -46.09
C GLY A 44 -26.13 19.85 -45.44
N SER A 45 -25.92 20.11 -44.15
CA SER A 45 -24.66 19.80 -43.47
C SER A 45 -24.62 18.34 -43.04
N LEU A 46 -23.60 17.60 -43.47
CA LEU A 46 -23.39 16.21 -43.09
C LEU A 46 -23.37 16.09 -41.54
N PRO A 47 -24.00 15.07 -40.94
CA PRO A 47 -24.14 14.93 -39.48
C PRO A 47 -22.83 14.66 -38.72
N LEU A 48 -21.67 14.89 -39.37
CA LEU A 48 -20.33 14.75 -38.81
C LEU A 48 -19.91 15.94 -37.94
N ASN A 49 -20.38 17.16 -38.26
CA ASN A 49 -20.06 18.36 -37.48
C ASN A 49 -20.56 18.29 -36.02
N ILE A 50 -21.56 17.44 -35.75
CA ILE A 50 -22.10 17.18 -34.41
C ILE A 50 -21.09 16.39 -33.55
N PHE A 51 -20.21 15.59 -34.16
CA PHE A 51 -19.22 14.77 -33.46
C PHE A 51 -17.88 15.48 -33.23
N GLU A 52 -17.62 16.61 -33.89
CA GLU A 52 -16.38 17.39 -33.75
C GLU A 52 -16.01 17.70 -32.27
N PRO A 53 -16.91 18.21 -31.40
CA PRO A 53 -16.58 18.41 -29.99
C PRO A 53 -16.32 17.09 -29.23
N ALA A 54 -16.99 15.99 -29.61
CA ALA A 54 -16.79 14.69 -28.98
C ALA A 54 -15.45 14.04 -29.40
N PHE A 55 -14.98 14.29 -30.62
CA PHE A 55 -13.65 13.89 -31.07
C PHE A 55 -12.55 14.73 -30.39
N ALA A 56 -12.78 16.02 -30.14
CA ALA A 56 -11.86 16.87 -29.38
C ALA A 56 -11.72 16.39 -27.92
N GLU A 57 -12.83 16.15 -27.21
CA GLU A 57 -12.81 15.60 -25.85
C GLU A 57 -12.14 14.22 -25.80
N LEU A 58 -12.38 13.36 -26.82
CA LEU A 58 -11.70 12.07 -26.93
C LEU A 58 -10.19 12.22 -27.16
N SER A 59 -9.74 13.18 -27.99
CA SER A 59 -8.31 13.40 -28.21
C SER A 59 -7.60 13.91 -26.95
N ASP A 60 -8.24 14.80 -26.18
CA ASP A 60 -7.70 15.26 -24.90
C ASP A 60 -7.62 14.10 -23.89
N ALA A 61 -8.68 13.28 -23.79
CA ALA A 61 -8.68 12.09 -22.94
C ALA A 61 -7.64 11.04 -23.37
N MET A 62 -7.32 10.95 -24.67
CA MET A 62 -6.24 10.10 -25.18
C MET A 62 -4.84 10.67 -24.88
N ALA A 63 -4.65 11.99 -24.93
CA ALA A 63 -3.42 12.65 -24.52
C ALA A 63 -3.16 12.51 -23.01
N ASP A 64 -4.20 12.64 -22.18
CA ASP A 64 -4.14 12.35 -20.75
C ASP A 64 -3.79 10.87 -20.50
N LEU A 65 -4.36 9.94 -21.27
CA LEU A 65 -4.02 8.52 -21.17
C LEU A 65 -2.55 8.27 -21.55
N GLU A 66 -2.05 8.88 -22.62
CA GLU A 66 -0.65 8.81 -23.05
C GLU A 66 0.31 9.30 -21.95
N ALA A 67 0.03 10.46 -21.35
CA ALA A 67 0.81 10.99 -20.24
C ALA A 67 0.87 10.02 -19.05
N ASN A 68 -0.26 9.39 -18.71
CA ASN A 68 -0.30 8.35 -17.68
C ASN A 68 0.51 7.10 -18.09
N MET A 69 0.43 6.65 -19.35
CA MET A 69 1.21 5.50 -19.83
C MET A 69 2.73 5.78 -19.80
N MET A 70 3.17 7.00 -20.14
CA MET A 70 4.57 7.40 -20.01
C MET A 70 5.07 7.32 -18.55
N HIS A 71 4.25 7.74 -17.58
CA HIS A 71 4.58 7.60 -16.17
C HIS A 71 4.67 6.12 -15.74
N PHE A 72 3.76 5.25 -16.20
CA PHE A 72 3.84 3.82 -15.94
C PHE A 72 5.11 3.19 -16.55
N GLN A 73 5.51 3.60 -17.75
CA GLN A 73 6.73 3.13 -18.40
C GLN A 73 7.98 3.47 -17.58
N LEU A 74 8.11 4.71 -17.11
CA LEU A 74 9.24 5.16 -16.29
C LEU A 74 9.28 4.44 -14.93
N MET A 75 8.13 4.23 -14.29
CA MET A 75 8.05 3.41 -13.07
C MET A 75 8.46 1.96 -13.34
N HIS A 76 8.02 1.36 -14.44
CA HIS A 76 8.39 0.00 -14.81
C HIS A 76 9.90 -0.15 -15.06
N GLU A 77 10.52 0.79 -15.78
CA GLU A 77 11.97 0.81 -16.01
C GLU A 77 12.75 0.90 -14.68
N SER A 78 12.32 1.75 -13.75
CA SER A 78 12.93 1.87 -12.42
C SER A 78 12.85 0.57 -11.60
N LEU A 79 11.72 -0.14 -11.68
CA LEU A 79 11.52 -1.43 -10.99
C LEU A 79 12.37 -2.52 -11.65
N ALA A 80 12.42 -2.57 -12.99
CA ALA A 80 13.25 -3.51 -13.74
C ALA A 80 14.73 -3.35 -13.34
N ARG A 81 15.26 -2.12 -13.38
CA ARG A 81 16.65 -1.81 -13.01
C ARG A 81 16.95 -2.11 -11.54
N PHE A 82 16.00 -1.86 -10.64
CA PHE A 82 16.11 -2.27 -9.23
C PHE A 82 16.15 -3.81 -9.09
N SER A 83 15.27 -4.53 -9.78
CA SER A 83 15.16 -5.99 -9.69
C SER A 83 16.40 -6.70 -10.23
N GLU A 84 16.99 -6.19 -11.31
CA GLU A 84 18.28 -6.63 -11.84
C GLU A 84 19.40 -6.45 -10.80
N SER A 85 19.51 -5.23 -10.24
CA SER A 85 20.52 -4.91 -9.22
C SER A 85 20.37 -5.76 -7.95
N PHE A 86 19.14 -5.97 -7.49
CA PHE A 86 18.83 -6.77 -6.31
C PHE A 86 19.05 -8.27 -6.55
N ALA A 87 18.70 -8.79 -7.74
CA ALA A 87 18.98 -10.17 -8.13
C ALA A 87 20.50 -10.41 -8.22
N SER A 88 21.28 -9.48 -8.79
CA SER A 88 22.74 -9.57 -8.80
C SER A 88 23.34 -9.54 -7.39
N PHE A 89 22.82 -8.70 -6.49
CA PHE A 89 23.22 -8.67 -5.08
C PHE A 89 22.94 -10.01 -4.39
N LEU A 90 21.72 -10.56 -4.52
CA LEU A 90 21.36 -11.86 -3.95
C LEU A 90 22.18 -13.01 -4.56
N TYR A 91 22.49 -12.95 -5.86
CA TYR A 91 23.35 -13.94 -6.51
C TYR A 91 24.77 -13.91 -5.93
N GLY A 92 25.38 -12.72 -5.79
CA GLY A 92 26.68 -12.58 -5.13
C GLY A 92 26.67 -13.04 -3.68
N LEU A 93 25.61 -12.75 -2.93
CA LEU A 93 25.42 -13.22 -1.55
C LEU A 93 25.31 -14.74 -1.50
N ASN A 94 24.52 -15.36 -2.38
CA ASN A 94 24.41 -16.82 -2.49
C ASN A 94 25.76 -17.47 -2.86
N MET A 95 26.48 -16.94 -3.85
CA MET A 95 27.81 -17.47 -4.22
C MET A 95 28.80 -17.37 -3.04
N ASN A 96 28.81 -16.26 -2.31
CA ASN A 96 29.60 -16.13 -1.09
C ASN A 96 29.17 -17.15 -0.03
N ALA A 97 27.86 -17.34 0.20
CA ALA A 97 27.33 -18.31 1.16
C ALA A 97 27.65 -19.78 0.80
N PHE A 98 27.90 -20.10 -0.47
CA PHE A 98 28.44 -21.41 -0.88
C PHE A 98 29.96 -21.52 -0.73
N CYS A 99 30.70 -20.40 -0.73
CA CYS A 99 32.16 -20.39 -0.76
C CYS A 99 32.82 -20.15 0.61
N VAL A 100 32.07 -19.81 1.67
CA VAL A 100 32.59 -19.70 3.03
C VAL A 100 31.74 -20.48 4.04
N ASP A 101 32.39 -21.41 4.75
CA ASP A 101 31.81 -22.05 5.92
C ASP A 101 31.76 -21.03 7.08
N PHE A 102 30.60 -20.92 7.72
CA PHE A 102 30.42 -20.13 8.94
C PHE A 102 30.42 -21.05 10.17
N PRO A 103 31.59 -21.35 10.79
CA PRO A 103 31.68 -22.31 11.90
C PRO A 103 30.93 -21.87 13.16
N GLN A 104 30.68 -20.56 13.31
CA GLN A 104 29.85 -19.98 14.38
C GLN A 104 28.43 -19.62 13.89
N GLY A 105 28.04 -20.11 12.71
CA GLY A 105 26.69 -19.92 12.16
C GLY A 105 25.64 -20.64 13.02
N PRO A 106 24.38 -20.17 13.02
CA PRO A 106 23.32 -20.77 13.82
C PRO A 106 22.92 -22.15 13.27
N LEU A 107 23.43 -23.20 13.92
CA LEU A 107 23.11 -24.59 13.60
C LEU A 107 21.69 -24.96 14.06
N PRO A 108 21.02 -25.95 13.41
CA PRO A 108 19.73 -26.50 13.87
C PRO A 108 19.74 -26.92 15.35
N GLU A 109 20.88 -27.45 15.83
CA GLU A 109 21.06 -27.83 17.24
C GLU A 109 21.21 -26.65 18.20
N SER A 110 21.69 -25.50 17.73
CA SER A 110 21.74 -24.27 18.53
C SER A 110 20.32 -23.79 18.85
N PHE A 111 19.42 -23.75 17.85
CA PHE A 111 18.00 -23.42 18.07
C PHE A 111 17.29 -24.43 18.98
N ARG A 112 17.63 -25.73 18.89
CA ARG A 112 17.10 -26.76 19.81
C ARG A 112 17.58 -26.54 21.25
N ARG A 113 18.81 -26.06 21.45
CA ARG A 113 19.38 -25.78 22.76
C ARG A 113 18.72 -24.56 23.41
N GLU A 114 18.50 -23.49 22.65
CA GLU A 114 17.78 -22.28 23.10
C GLU A 114 16.40 -22.66 23.66
N ARG A 115 15.56 -23.36 22.88
CA ARG A 115 14.21 -23.75 23.32
C ARG A 115 14.19 -24.71 24.50
N GLN A 116 15.26 -25.45 24.74
CA GLN A 116 15.40 -26.28 25.94
C GLN A 116 15.78 -25.43 27.16
N GLN A 117 16.62 -24.42 27.00
CA GLN A 117 16.94 -23.46 28.07
C GLN A 117 15.72 -22.61 28.45
N ASP A 118 14.95 -22.11 27.49
CA ASP A 118 13.66 -21.45 27.74
C ASP A 118 12.70 -22.36 28.51
N GLY A 119 12.58 -23.63 28.08
CA GLY A 119 11.72 -24.62 28.72
C GLY A 119 12.16 -25.06 30.12
N ILE A 120 13.44 -24.88 30.48
CA ILE A 120 13.97 -25.10 31.82
C ILE A 120 13.79 -23.85 32.67
N GLN A 121 14.15 -22.65 32.18
CA GLN A 121 13.94 -21.39 32.89
C GLN A 121 12.46 -21.12 33.20
N ALA A 122 11.55 -21.49 32.29
CA ALA A 122 10.10 -21.40 32.54
C ALA A 122 9.58 -22.42 33.58
N ARG A 123 10.36 -23.47 33.91
CA ARG A 123 10.04 -24.45 34.96
C ARG A 123 10.72 -24.14 36.30
N ASP A 124 11.89 -23.52 36.28
CA ASP A 124 12.64 -23.07 37.45
C ASP A 124 12.28 -21.62 37.88
N ALA A 125 11.42 -20.92 37.14
CA ALA A 125 10.86 -19.65 37.56
C ALA A 125 10.11 -19.82 38.90
N PRO A 126 10.57 -19.24 40.01
CA PRO A 126 9.96 -19.47 41.31
C PRO A 126 8.57 -18.86 41.33
N ARG A 127 7.56 -19.66 41.73
CA ARG A 127 6.29 -19.10 42.18
C ARG A 127 6.58 -18.22 43.38
N GLN A 128 6.43 -16.91 43.21
CA GLN A 128 6.53 -15.94 44.30
C GLN A 128 5.26 -16.03 45.15
N ASP A 129 5.20 -17.08 45.97
CA ASP A 129 4.27 -17.15 47.09
C ASP A 129 4.76 -16.14 48.13
N HIS A 130 4.33 -14.88 47.96
CA HIS A 130 4.56 -13.79 48.90
C HIS A 130 3.66 -13.97 50.14
N GLU A 131 3.95 -14.99 50.94
CA GLU A 131 3.25 -15.25 52.20
C GLU A 131 4.17 -15.05 53.41
N ALA A 132 3.70 -14.19 54.31
CA ALA A 132 3.92 -14.17 55.75
C ALA A 132 5.35 -14.15 56.34
N GLU A 133 5.63 -13.01 56.98
CA GLU A 133 6.08 -12.93 58.39
C GLU A 133 7.59 -12.99 58.72
N ALA A 134 7.88 -12.40 59.89
CA ALA A 134 8.99 -12.69 60.81
C ALA A 134 10.30 -11.88 60.71
N THR A 135 10.40 -10.90 61.63
CA THR A 135 11.42 -10.87 62.72
C THR A 135 12.68 -9.99 62.59
N PHE A 136 12.74 -8.98 63.49
CA PHE A 136 13.90 -8.25 64.05
C PHE A 136 14.82 -7.46 63.09
N MET A 137 15.06 -6.16 63.26
CA MET A 137 15.26 -5.36 64.49
C MET A 137 14.59 -3.97 64.43
#